data_AF-A0A1N6R418-F1
#
_entry.id   AF-A0A1N6R418-F1
#
_cell.length_a   1.000
_cell.length_b   1.000
_cell.length_c   1.000
_cell.angle_alpha   90.00
_cell.angle_beta   90.00
_cell.angle_gamma   90.00
#
_symmetry.space_group_name_H-M   'P 1'
#
loop_
_entity.id
_entity.type
_entity.pdbx_description
1 polymer ?
#
loop_
_entity_poly.entity_id
_entity_poly.type
_entity_poly.pdbx_seq_one_letter_code
_entity_poly.pdbx_strand_id
1 'polypeptide(L)'
;MSRNGRKAATATRDERQDPAGPGRQRTAEQHGSAPRPAATTDAAVDAWQDYLAAARQLDGVRRAAAAAAGEQARSVQAARDELTEVRTRLAAQQSRLRERGVPQISLVPSPPELSEETRALAGGPATVLAGLRTARDRVDAADVALAARHPLRPASWSARPRNLLVYGPLALLVPLIQVVVYVATGAGAATVAALICGLPMPAVAFVAGWIGVGRVFRSRRGGRVDRTSRFGALVCLVPAVLVTAGLLFAMLAG
;
A
#
# COMPACT_ATOMS: atom_id res chain seq x y z
N MET A 1 21.57 43.56 2.28
CA MET A 1 21.90 44.37 1.09
C MET A 1 21.68 43.44 -0.10
N SER A 2 20.74 43.56 -1.04
CA SER A 2 20.11 44.68 -1.76
C SER A 2 18.73 44.16 -2.26
N ARG A 3 17.58 44.74 -1.87
CA ARG A 3 16.73 45.73 -2.59
C ARG A 3 16.48 45.51 -4.11
N ASN A 4 15.19 45.65 -4.44
CA ASN A 4 14.51 45.82 -5.74
C ASN A 4 14.16 44.52 -6.51
N GLY A 5 12.97 44.36 -7.09
CA GLY A 5 11.97 45.35 -7.45
C GLY A 5 10.56 44.76 -7.60
N ARG A 6 9.61 45.62 -7.25
CA ARG A 6 8.15 45.47 -7.23
C ARG A 6 7.60 45.86 -8.61
N LYS A 7 6.77 45.00 -9.23
CA LYS A 7 5.72 45.38 -10.21
C LYS A 7 4.51 44.51 -9.82
N ALA A 8 3.50 45.01 -9.09
CA ALA A 8 2.49 45.98 -9.50
C ALA A 8 1.78 45.55 -10.79
N ALA A 9 0.81 44.63 -10.64
CA ALA A 9 -0.27 44.43 -11.60
C ALA A 9 -1.59 44.59 -10.84
N THR A 10 -2.01 45.85 -10.79
CA THR A 10 -3.33 46.33 -10.41
C THR A 10 -4.33 45.80 -11.44
N ALA A 11 -5.22 44.91 -11.02
CA ALA A 11 -6.43 44.57 -11.77
C ALA A 11 -7.62 44.77 -10.85
N THR A 12 -7.98 46.05 -10.70
CA THR A 12 -9.31 46.52 -10.34
C THR A 12 -10.32 45.94 -11.34
N ARG A 13 -11.13 44.98 -10.90
CA ARG A 13 -12.39 44.64 -11.57
C ARG A 13 -13.53 44.87 -10.58
N ASP A 14 -13.86 46.16 -10.54
CA ASP A 14 -15.18 46.77 -10.49
C ASP A 14 -16.34 45.92 -9.93
N GLU A 15 -16.87 46.46 -8.84
CA GLU A 15 -18.11 46.13 -8.14
C GLU A 15 -19.31 45.98 -9.09
N ARG A 16 -20.22 45.06 -8.76
CA ARG A 16 -21.65 45.25 -9.01
C ARG A 16 -22.50 44.36 -8.09
N GLN A 17 -22.70 44.88 -6.89
CA GLN A 17 -23.76 44.63 -5.90
C GLN A 17 -23.88 45.98 -5.19
N ASP A 18 -25.00 46.67 -5.02
CA ASP A 18 -26.46 46.42 -4.97
C ASP A 18 -27.13 47.81 -5.20
N PRO A 19 -28.38 48.14 -4.83
CA PRO A 19 -29.63 47.39 -4.66
C PRO A 19 -30.79 47.99 -5.50
N ALA A 20 -31.97 47.37 -5.35
CA ALA A 20 -33.30 47.87 -5.68
C ALA A 20 -33.47 49.41 -5.71
N GLY A 21 -33.94 49.93 -6.85
CA GLY A 21 -34.56 51.25 -6.95
C GLY A 21 -36.08 51.16 -6.86
N PRO A 22 -36.77 52.02 -6.10
CA PRO A 22 -38.23 52.07 -6.05
C PRO A 22 -38.81 52.98 -7.14
N GLY A 23 -40.03 52.66 -7.59
CA GLY A 23 -41.03 53.67 -7.98
C GLY A 23 -40.98 54.23 -9.40
N ARG A 24 -41.63 53.54 -10.35
CA ARG A 24 -42.38 54.22 -11.42
C ARG A 24 -43.87 53.92 -11.24
N GLN A 25 -44.56 54.83 -10.55
CA GLN A 25 -46.02 54.91 -10.61
C GLN A 25 -46.41 55.37 -12.02
N ARG A 26 -46.99 54.47 -12.82
CA ARG A 26 -47.85 54.87 -13.93
C ARG A 26 -49.23 55.17 -13.34
N THR A 27 -49.57 56.44 -13.30
CA THR A 27 -50.96 56.90 -13.25
C THR A 27 -51.61 56.52 -14.59
N ALA A 28 -52.47 55.51 -14.57
CA ALA A 28 -53.47 55.31 -15.59
C ALA A 28 -54.82 55.43 -14.88
N GLU A 29 -55.40 56.61 -14.96
CA GLU A 29 -56.85 56.76 -14.85
C GLU A 29 -57.46 55.96 -16.01
N GLN A 30 -58.21 54.90 -15.70
CA GLN A 30 -59.19 54.40 -16.64
C GLN A 30 -60.46 53.99 -15.88
N HIS A 31 -61.51 54.73 -16.21
CA HIS A 31 -62.90 54.59 -15.81
C HIS A 31 -63.42 53.14 -15.81
N GLY A 32 -64.13 52.79 -14.74
CA GLY A 32 -65.50 52.28 -14.87
C GLY A 32 -65.68 50.87 -15.38
N SER A 33 -65.36 49.87 -14.55
CA SER A 33 -66.08 48.60 -14.41
C SER A 33 -65.65 47.96 -13.10
N ALA A 34 -66.48 48.05 -12.05
CA ALA A 34 -66.16 47.43 -10.76
C ALA A 34 -65.99 45.91 -10.95
N PRO A 35 -64.81 45.32 -10.65
CA PRO A 35 -64.64 43.88 -10.72
C PRO A 35 -65.48 43.24 -9.62
N ARG A 36 -66.28 42.24 -9.99
CA ARG A 36 -67.04 41.40 -9.07
C ARG A 36 -66.05 40.80 -8.04
N PRO A 37 -66.28 40.90 -6.71
CA PRO A 37 -65.33 40.49 -5.67
C PRO A 37 -64.92 39.00 -5.68
N ALA A 38 -65.65 38.16 -6.43
CA ALA A 38 -65.29 36.77 -6.68
C ALA A 38 -64.02 36.64 -7.55
N ALA A 39 -63.88 37.46 -8.61
CA ALA A 39 -62.79 37.33 -9.58
C ALA A 39 -61.40 37.65 -9.01
N THR A 40 -61.32 38.54 -8.01
CA THR A 40 -60.06 38.87 -7.32
C THR A 40 -59.63 37.79 -6.33
N THR A 41 -60.60 37.06 -5.77
CA THR A 41 -60.33 35.98 -4.82
C THR A 41 -59.82 34.76 -5.55
N ASP A 42 -60.42 34.41 -6.69
CA ASP A 42 -59.97 33.31 -7.55
C ASP A 42 -58.55 33.55 -8.06
N ALA A 43 -58.25 34.76 -8.55
CA ALA A 43 -56.90 35.13 -8.98
C ALA A 43 -55.85 35.06 -7.86
N ALA A 44 -56.22 35.40 -6.61
CA ALA A 44 -55.34 35.28 -5.47
C ALA A 44 -55.07 33.82 -5.08
N VAL A 45 -56.09 32.96 -5.19
CA VAL A 45 -55.96 31.51 -4.97
C VAL A 45 -55.05 30.89 -6.03
N ASP A 46 -55.22 31.25 -7.30
CA ASP A 46 -54.38 30.76 -8.40
C ASP A 46 -52.91 31.18 -8.20
N ALA A 47 -52.65 32.46 -7.90
CA ALA A 47 -51.31 32.95 -7.62
C ALA A 47 -50.65 32.24 -6.42
N TRP A 48 -51.43 31.90 -5.40
CA TRP A 48 -50.94 31.13 -4.26
C TRP A 48 -50.61 29.68 -4.64
N GLN A 49 -51.41 29.04 -5.49
CA GLN A 49 -51.11 27.69 -6.00
C GLN A 49 -49.84 27.69 -6.85
N ASP A 50 -49.65 28.69 -7.71
CA ASP A 50 -48.44 28.86 -8.50
C ASP A 50 -47.20 29.03 -7.63
N TYR A 51 -47.30 29.85 -6.57
CA TYR A 51 -46.24 29.99 -5.59
C TYR A 51 -45.91 28.66 -4.91
N LEU A 52 -46.92 27.89 -4.47
CA LEU A 52 -46.70 26.58 -3.84
C LEU A 52 -46.09 25.57 -4.84
N ALA A 53 -46.49 25.60 -6.10
CA ALA A 53 -45.89 24.78 -7.15
C ALA A 53 -44.41 25.14 -7.37
N ALA A 54 -44.09 26.43 -7.48
CA ALA A 54 -42.72 26.93 -7.60
C ALA A 54 -41.88 26.57 -6.35
N ALA A 55 -42.43 26.69 -5.15
CA ALA A 55 -41.74 26.32 -3.90
C ALA A 55 -41.43 24.82 -3.84
N ARG A 56 -42.37 23.96 -4.26
CA ARG A 56 -42.12 22.50 -4.36
C ARG A 56 -41.07 22.18 -5.41
N GLN A 57 -41.07 22.87 -6.54
CA GLN A 57 -40.05 22.73 -7.58
C GLN A 57 -38.66 23.11 -7.04
N LEU A 58 -38.55 24.24 -6.33
CA LEU A 58 -37.30 24.68 -5.72
C LEU A 58 -36.78 23.68 -4.69
N ASP A 59 -37.64 23.15 -3.83
CA ASP A 59 -37.25 22.12 -2.86
C ASP A 59 -36.79 20.82 -3.56
N GLY A 60 -37.46 20.45 -4.66
CA GLY A 60 -37.03 19.36 -5.53
C GLY A 60 -35.62 19.57 -6.07
N VAL A 61 -35.32 20.76 -6.62
CA VAL A 61 -33.98 21.13 -7.11
C VAL A 61 -32.95 21.11 -5.98
N ARG A 62 -33.29 21.64 -4.80
CA ARG A 62 -32.40 21.66 -3.63
C ARG A 62 -32.02 20.24 -3.19
N ARG A 63 -33.01 19.34 -3.13
CA ARG A 63 -32.78 17.92 -2.80
C ARG A 63 -31.94 17.20 -3.86
N ALA A 64 -32.21 17.44 -5.15
CA ALA A 64 -31.42 16.89 -6.23
C ALA A 64 -29.96 17.37 -6.19
N ALA A 65 -29.74 18.66 -5.96
CA ALA A 65 -28.41 19.24 -5.81
C ALA A 65 -27.65 18.65 -4.60
N ALA A 66 -28.32 18.52 -3.45
CA ALA A 66 -27.74 17.90 -2.27
C ALA A 66 -27.37 16.42 -2.52
N ALA A 67 -28.22 15.66 -3.22
CA ALA A 67 -27.93 14.28 -3.59
C ALA A 67 -26.72 14.18 -4.54
N ALA A 68 -26.65 15.04 -5.57
CA ALA A 68 -25.54 15.09 -6.50
C ALA A 68 -24.21 15.46 -5.82
N ALA A 69 -24.22 16.44 -4.93
CA ALA A 69 -23.05 16.80 -4.13
C ALA A 69 -22.59 15.65 -3.21
N GLY A 70 -23.54 14.92 -2.62
CA GLY A 70 -23.24 13.73 -1.80
C GLY A 70 -22.60 12.59 -2.59
N GLU A 71 -23.03 12.35 -3.84
CA GLU A 71 -22.40 11.38 -4.73
C GLU A 71 -20.99 11.81 -5.14
N GLN A 72 -20.81 13.09 -5.49
CA GLN A 72 -19.49 13.64 -5.79
C GLN A 72 -18.53 13.50 -4.60
N ALA A 73 -18.98 13.84 -3.38
CA ALA A 73 -18.18 13.68 -2.17
C ALA A 73 -17.74 12.23 -1.94
N ARG A 74 -18.66 11.27 -2.11
CA ARG A 74 -18.34 9.83 -2.01
C ARG A 74 -17.34 9.40 -3.10
N SER A 75 -17.50 9.86 -4.33
CA SER A 75 -16.57 9.54 -5.43
C SER A 75 -15.16 10.09 -5.19
N VAL A 76 -15.05 11.31 -4.65
CA VAL A 76 -13.76 11.93 -4.30
C VAL A 76 -13.10 11.19 -3.14
N GLN A 77 -13.86 10.79 -2.13
CA GLN A 77 -13.32 10.02 -1.02
C GLN A 77 -12.79 8.66 -1.49
N ALA A 78 -13.57 7.93 -2.29
CA ALA A 78 -13.12 6.67 -2.90
C ALA A 78 -11.84 6.86 -3.73
N ALA A 79 -11.75 7.95 -4.51
CA ALA A 79 -10.55 8.25 -5.28
C ALA A 79 -9.32 8.53 -4.39
N ARG A 80 -9.49 9.18 -3.24
CA ARG A 80 -8.40 9.42 -2.28
C ARG A 80 -7.91 8.14 -1.63
N ASP A 81 -8.83 7.26 -1.29
CA ASP A 81 -8.52 5.97 -0.67
C ASP A 81 -7.73 5.09 -1.67
N GLU A 82 -8.22 4.96 -2.91
CA GLU A 82 -7.51 4.24 -3.99
C GLU A 82 -6.15 4.86 -4.31
N LEU A 83 -6.04 6.20 -4.37
CA LEU A 83 -4.76 6.87 -4.62
C LEU A 83 -3.74 6.59 -3.52
N THR A 84 -4.18 6.53 -2.26
CA THR A 84 -3.31 6.22 -1.13
C THR A 84 -2.81 4.79 -1.24
N GLU A 85 -3.69 3.83 -1.56
CA GLU A 85 -3.31 2.44 -1.78
C GLU A 85 -2.31 2.31 -2.94
N VAL A 86 -2.60 2.89 -4.12
CA VAL A 86 -1.72 2.85 -5.29
C VAL A 86 -0.35 3.45 -4.99
N ARG A 87 -0.28 4.59 -4.28
CA ARG A 87 0.98 5.22 -3.87
C ARG A 87 1.82 4.35 -2.95
N THR A 88 1.20 3.71 -1.95
CA THR A 88 1.94 2.84 -1.03
C THR A 88 2.54 1.64 -1.76
N ARG A 89 1.79 1.02 -2.68
CA ARG A 89 2.28 -0.10 -3.51
C ARG A 89 3.39 0.34 -4.46
N LEU A 90 3.22 1.47 -5.16
CA LEU A 90 4.25 2.02 -6.05
C LEU A 90 5.54 2.35 -5.31
N ALA A 91 5.46 2.91 -4.10
CA ALA A 91 6.66 3.20 -3.30
C ALA A 91 7.45 1.93 -2.96
N ALA A 92 6.74 0.85 -2.58
CA ALA A 92 7.37 -0.45 -2.33
C ALA A 92 8.01 -1.02 -3.62
N GLN A 93 7.31 -0.96 -4.75
CA GLN A 93 7.85 -1.38 -6.06
C GLN A 93 9.09 -0.57 -6.45
N GLN A 94 9.05 0.76 -6.27
CA GLN A 94 10.15 1.65 -6.60
C GLN A 94 11.38 1.34 -5.74
N SER A 95 11.23 1.08 -4.43
CA SER A 95 12.33 0.62 -3.57
C SER A 95 12.94 -0.68 -4.10
N ARG A 96 12.07 -1.65 -4.41
CA ARG A 96 12.47 -2.94 -4.96
C ARG A 96 13.22 -2.83 -6.30
N LEU A 97 12.88 -1.86 -7.15
CA LEU A 97 13.56 -1.61 -8.42
C LEU A 97 14.89 -0.87 -8.23
N ARG A 98 14.96 0.09 -7.30
CA ARG A 98 16.21 0.77 -6.92
C ARG A 98 17.25 -0.20 -6.38
N GLU A 99 16.84 -1.11 -5.49
CA GLU A 99 17.70 -2.17 -4.96
C GLU A 99 18.27 -3.08 -6.06
N ARG A 100 17.55 -3.19 -7.19
CA ARG A 100 17.99 -3.92 -8.40
C ARG A 100 18.85 -3.08 -9.34
N GLY A 101 19.13 -1.83 -9.00
CA GLY A 101 19.98 -0.93 -9.78
C GLY A 101 19.28 -0.23 -10.93
N VAL A 102 17.94 -0.21 -10.96
CA VAL A 102 17.20 0.60 -11.94
C VAL A 102 17.48 2.08 -11.66
N PRO A 103 17.95 2.86 -12.66
CA PRO A 103 18.24 4.28 -12.48
C PRO A 103 17.00 5.07 -12.05
N GLN A 104 17.18 6.05 -11.16
CA GLN A 104 16.10 6.92 -10.68
C GLN A 104 15.38 7.63 -11.83
N ILE A 105 16.10 8.04 -12.87
CA ILE A 105 15.55 8.75 -14.04
C ILE A 105 14.51 7.91 -14.79
N SER A 106 14.64 6.58 -14.77
CA SER A 106 13.68 5.65 -15.40
C SER A 106 12.48 5.34 -14.51
N LEU A 107 12.50 5.78 -13.25
CA LEU A 107 11.43 5.55 -12.26
C LEU A 107 10.54 6.77 -12.04
N VAL A 108 10.79 7.85 -12.79
CA VAL A 108 10.02 9.09 -12.73
C VAL A 108 9.35 9.29 -14.08
N PRO A 109 8.03 9.53 -14.13
CA PRO A 109 7.33 9.82 -15.38
C PRO A 109 7.93 11.03 -16.09
N SER A 110 7.95 11.00 -17.41
CA SER A 110 8.44 12.13 -18.20
C SER A 110 7.42 13.28 -18.21
N PRO A 111 7.84 14.55 -18.38
CA PRO A 111 6.91 15.68 -18.49
C PRO A 111 5.78 15.52 -19.52
N PRO A 112 6.00 14.98 -20.74
CA PRO A 112 4.91 14.78 -21.69
C PRO A 112 3.89 13.74 -21.20
N GLU A 113 4.33 12.62 -20.60
CA GLU A 113 3.45 11.61 -20.00
C GLU A 113 2.53 12.23 -18.93
N LEU A 114 3.09 13.08 -18.07
CA LEU A 114 2.30 13.79 -17.05
C LEU A 114 1.23 14.70 -17.66
N SER A 115 1.54 15.36 -18.77
CA SER A 115 0.59 16.24 -19.46
C SER A 115 -0.55 15.47 -20.14
N GLU A 116 -0.26 14.30 -20.69
CA GLU A 116 -1.26 13.41 -21.29
C GLU A 116 -2.20 12.85 -20.24
N GLU A 117 -1.66 12.34 -19.13
CA GLU A 117 -2.46 11.84 -18.02
C GLU A 117 -3.30 12.96 -17.39
N THR A 118 -2.75 14.15 -17.21
CA THR A 118 -3.53 15.30 -16.69
C THR A 118 -4.72 15.62 -17.59
N ARG A 119 -4.55 15.52 -18.92
CA ARG A 119 -5.64 15.71 -19.89
C ARG A 119 -6.66 14.58 -19.83
N ALA A 120 -6.22 13.34 -19.70
CA ALA A 120 -7.10 12.18 -19.55
C ALA A 120 -7.96 12.26 -18.28
N LEU A 121 -7.42 12.87 -17.21
CA LEU A 121 -8.10 13.04 -15.93
C LEU A 121 -9.01 14.28 -15.84
N ALA A 122 -9.08 15.11 -16.90
CA ALA A 122 -9.89 16.33 -16.91
C ALA A 122 -11.41 16.10 -16.84
N GLY A 123 -11.88 14.86 -17.05
CA GLY A 123 -13.30 14.48 -17.02
C GLY A 123 -13.97 14.49 -15.64
N GLY A 124 -13.23 14.80 -14.57
CA GLY A 124 -13.76 14.93 -13.21
C GLY A 124 -13.50 13.69 -12.32
N PRO A 125 -14.10 13.65 -11.12
CA PRO A 125 -13.72 12.69 -10.08
C PRO A 125 -14.03 11.23 -10.44
N ALA A 126 -15.08 10.97 -11.22
CA ALA A 126 -15.40 9.64 -11.70
C ALA A 126 -14.34 9.10 -12.67
N THR A 127 -13.85 9.95 -13.59
CA THR A 127 -12.76 9.61 -14.51
C THR A 127 -11.47 9.35 -13.75
N VAL A 128 -11.17 10.16 -12.72
CA VAL A 128 -10.01 9.95 -11.84
C VAL A 128 -10.10 8.61 -11.12
N LEU A 129 -11.26 8.28 -10.53
CA LEU A 129 -11.46 7.01 -9.85
C LEU A 129 -11.31 5.81 -10.80
N ALA A 130 -11.85 5.90 -12.02
CA ALA A 130 -11.68 4.86 -13.04
C ALA A 130 -10.19 4.68 -13.41
N GLY A 131 -9.47 5.78 -13.65
CA GLY A 131 -8.03 5.75 -13.93
C GLY A 131 -7.21 5.13 -12.79
N LEU A 132 -7.56 5.43 -11.53
CA LEU A 132 -6.89 4.85 -10.36
C LEU A 132 -7.12 3.34 -10.24
N ARG A 133 -8.34 2.85 -10.53
CA ARG A 133 -8.62 1.40 -10.57
C ARG A 133 -7.80 0.70 -11.64
N THR A 134 -7.72 1.28 -12.84
CA THR A 134 -6.85 0.73 -13.89
C THR A 134 -5.37 0.78 -13.49
N ALA A 135 -4.92 1.83 -12.80
CA ALA A 135 -3.56 1.90 -12.28
C ALA A 135 -3.29 0.81 -11.23
N ARG A 136 -4.24 0.54 -10.33
CA ARG A 136 -4.18 -0.57 -9.36
C ARG A 136 -4.03 -1.92 -10.07
N ASP A 137 -4.87 -2.21 -11.07
CA ASP A 137 -4.78 -3.46 -11.82
C ASP A 137 -3.41 -3.65 -12.48
N ARG A 138 -2.83 -2.56 -13.02
CA ARG A 138 -1.47 -2.58 -13.61
C ARG A 138 -0.38 -2.79 -12.56
N VAL A 139 -0.50 -2.15 -11.40
CA VAL A 139 0.45 -2.33 -10.28
C VAL A 139 0.41 -3.79 -9.81
N ASP A 140 -0.77 -4.39 -9.73
CA ASP A 140 -0.94 -5.77 -9.29
C ASP A 140 -0.39 -6.76 -10.32
N ALA A 141 -0.66 -6.54 -11.60
CA ALA A 141 -0.05 -7.31 -12.68
C ALA A 141 1.49 -7.19 -12.67
N ALA A 142 2.02 -6.00 -12.42
CA ALA A 142 3.47 -5.77 -12.31
C ALA A 142 4.06 -6.49 -11.09
N ASP A 143 3.37 -6.52 -9.95
CA ASP A 143 3.83 -7.27 -8.77
C ASP A 143 3.82 -8.77 -9.02
N VAL A 144 2.80 -9.31 -9.69
CA VAL A 144 2.76 -10.71 -10.11
C VAL A 144 3.91 -11.01 -11.07
N ALA A 145 4.18 -10.14 -12.06
CA ALA A 145 5.29 -10.31 -12.99
C ALA A 145 6.66 -10.26 -12.29
N LEU A 146 6.83 -9.34 -11.33
CA LEU A 146 8.03 -9.24 -10.50
C LEU A 146 8.22 -10.47 -9.61
N ALA A 147 7.14 -11.05 -9.10
CA ALA A 147 7.16 -12.28 -8.30
C ALA A 147 7.42 -13.53 -9.15
N ALA A 148 6.81 -13.63 -10.33
CA ALA A 148 6.96 -14.76 -11.26
C ALA A 148 8.38 -14.89 -11.80
N ARG A 149 9.11 -13.78 -11.97
CA ARG A 149 10.54 -13.80 -12.33
C ARG A 149 11.45 -14.22 -11.16
N HIS A 150 10.88 -14.62 -10.03
CA HIS A 150 11.59 -14.72 -8.75
C HIS A 150 11.30 -15.97 -7.89
N PRO A 151 11.09 -17.19 -8.44
CA PRO A 151 10.81 -18.32 -7.57
C PRO A 151 12.00 -18.70 -6.65
N LEU A 152 13.25 -18.37 -7.02
CA LEU A 152 14.43 -18.94 -6.33
C LEU A 152 15.63 -17.97 -6.30
N ARG A 153 15.50 -16.80 -5.67
CA ARG A 153 16.66 -15.94 -5.40
C ARG A 153 16.98 -15.92 -3.90
N PRO A 154 17.86 -16.81 -3.40
CA PRO A 154 18.24 -16.89 -1.99
C PRO A 154 18.77 -15.56 -1.45
N ALA A 155 19.34 -14.73 -2.33
CA ALA A 155 19.89 -13.43 -2.01
C ALA A 155 18.84 -12.32 -1.74
N SER A 156 17.53 -12.59 -1.84
CA SER A 156 16.45 -11.69 -1.40
C SER A 156 15.64 -12.21 -0.21
N TRP A 157 15.91 -13.43 0.26
CA TRP A 157 15.21 -14.01 1.42
C TRP A 157 15.60 -13.28 2.71
N SER A 158 14.73 -13.24 3.72
CA SER A 158 15.12 -12.69 5.03
C SER A 158 16.26 -13.53 5.66
N ALA A 159 17.00 -12.97 6.63
CA ALA A 159 18.18 -13.65 7.19
C ALA A 159 17.88 -15.04 7.78
N ARG A 160 16.68 -15.23 8.34
CA ARG A 160 16.23 -16.49 8.97
C ARG A 160 16.12 -17.67 7.99
N PRO A 161 15.36 -17.60 6.89
CA PRO A 161 15.28 -18.69 5.90
C PRO A 161 16.59 -18.95 5.16
N ARG A 162 17.43 -17.93 4.91
CA ARG A 162 18.78 -18.15 4.37
C ARG A 162 19.66 -18.95 5.33
N ASN A 163 19.67 -18.55 6.60
CA ASN A 163 20.42 -19.25 7.63
C ASN A 163 19.89 -20.67 7.79
N LEU A 164 18.57 -20.89 7.81
CA LEU A 164 17.99 -22.23 7.91
C LEU A 164 18.39 -23.14 6.74
N LEU A 165 18.46 -22.62 5.51
CA LEU A 165 18.85 -23.40 4.33
C LEU A 165 20.34 -23.77 4.32
N VAL A 166 21.20 -22.93 4.92
CA VAL A 166 22.64 -23.18 5.03
C VAL A 166 22.99 -24.03 6.25
N TYR A 167 22.40 -23.75 7.41
CA TYR A 167 22.66 -24.47 8.65
C TYR A 167 21.87 -25.79 8.74
N GLY A 168 20.69 -25.90 8.13
CA GLY A 168 19.79 -27.05 8.25
C GLY A 168 20.40 -28.37 7.76
N PRO A 169 20.92 -28.46 6.52
CA PRO A 169 21.54 -29.69 6.01
C PRO A 169 22.76 -30.11 6.84
N LEU A 170 23.57 -29.14 7.26
CA LEU A 170 24.78 -29.40 8.06
C LEU A 170 24.44 -29.81 9.50
N ALA A 171 23.41 -29.22 10.10
CA ALA A 171 22.91 -29.57 11.43
C ALA A 171 22.28 -30.97 11.48
N LEU A 172 21.76 -31.47 10.36
CA LEU A 172 21.17 -32.81 10.26
C LEU A 172 22.20 -33.90 9.97
N LEU A 173 23.35 -33.56 9.40
CA LEU A 173 24.35 -34.54 8.96
C LEU A 173 24.97 -35.31 10.14
N VAL A 174 25.33 -34.62 11.21
CA VAL A 174 25.90 -35.24 12.43
C VAL A 174 24.90 -36.18 13.14
N PRO A 175 23.68 -35.75 13.50
CA PRO A 175 22.71 -36.64 14.13
C PRO A 175 22.30 -37.80 13.20
N LEU A 176 22.25 -37.60 11.88
CA LEU A 176 21.99 -38.68 10.94
C LEU A 176 23.08 -39.76 11.00
N ILE A 177 24.36 -39.35 11.04
CA ILE A 177 25.48 -40.29 11.19
C ILE A 177 25.38 -41.07 12.52
N GLN A 178 25.01 -40.41 13.62
CA GLN A 178 24.82 -41.07 14.92
C GLN A 178 23.70 -42.13 14.88
N VAL A 179 22.56 -41.81 14.24
CA VAL A 179 21.46 -42.76 14.06
C VAL A 179 21.88 -43.95 13.19
N VAL A 180 22.59 -43.70 12.08
CA VAL A 180 23.09 -44.77 11.21
C VAL A 180 24.05 -45.69 11.95
N VAL A 181 24.99 -45.13 12.73
CA VAL A 181 25.92 -45.92 13.55
C VAL A 181 25.14 -46.75 14.57
N TYR A 182 24.21 -46.15 15.31
CA TYR A 182 23.42 -46.88 16.30
C TYR A 182 22.63 -48.04 15.70
N VAL A 183 21.96 -47.83 14.56
CA VAL A 183 21.21 -48.87 13.87
C VAL A 183 22.14 -49.98 13.37
N ALA A 184 23.35 -49.63 12.90
CA ALA A 184 24.31 -50.59 12.36
C ALA A 184 25.05 -51.39 13.45
N THR A 185 25.34 -50.79 14.62
CA THR A 185 26.19 -51.40 15.65
C THR A 185 25.45 -51.79 16.93
N GLY A 186 24.19 -51.39 17.10
CA GLY A 186 23.39 -51.63 18.31
C GLY A 186 23.92 -50.89 19.54
N ALA A 187 23.43 -51.25 20.73
CA ALA A 187 23.92 -50.69 22.00
C ALA A 187 25.25 -51.37 22.39
N GLY A 188 26.38 -50.73 22.04
CA GLY A 188 27.72 -51.28 22.31
C GLY A 188 28.80 -50.20 22.37
N ALA A 189 30.05 -50.60 22.64
CA ALA A 189 31.19 -49.69 22.80
C ALA A 189 31.41 -48.76 21.60
N ALA A 190 31.07 -49.22 20.39
CA ALA A 190 31.10 -48.41 19.17
C ALA A 190 30.12 -47.22 19.22
N THR A 191 28.91 -47.42 19.75
CA THR A 191 27.88 -46.38 19.92
C THR A 191 28.27 -45.39 21.01
N VAL A 192 28.86 -45.88 22.10
CA VAL A 192 29.40 -45.02 23.19
C VAL A 192 30.55 -44.15 22.67
N ALA A 193 31.48 -44.74 21.90
CA ALA A 193 32.55 -43.99 21.26
C ALA A 193 32.01 -42.97 20.24
N ALA A 194 30.98 -43.33 19.47
CA ALA A 194 30.32 -42.42 18.53
C ALA A 194 29.60 -41.26 19.23
N LEU A 195 29.04 -41.48 20.42
CA LEU A 195 28.46 -40.43 21.27
C LEU A 195 29.52 -39.47 21.81
N ILE A 196 30.64 -40.00 22.32
CA ILE A 196 31.74 -39.19 22.85
C ILE A 196 32.40 -38.37 21.73
N CYS A 197 32.70 -38.99 20.59
CA CYS A 197 33.26 -38.32 19.42
C CYS A 197 32.25 -37.38 18.73
N GLY A 198 30.95 -37.67 18.86
CA GLY A 198 29.86 -36.88 18.31
C GLY A 198 29.51 -35.64 19.13
N LEU A 199 29.89 -35.57 20.40
CA LEU A 199 29.61 -34.44 21.29
C LEU A 199 30.25 -33.10 20.83
N PRO A 200 31.50 -33.04 20.35
CA PRO A 200 32.11 -31.79 19.85
C PRO A 200 31.70 -31.44 18.40
N MET A 201 31.25 -32.40 17.62
CA MET A 201 30.95 -32.26 16.18
C MET A 201 29.92 -31.15 15.84
N PRO A 202 28.82 -30.96 16.61
CA PRO A 202 27.88 -29.86 16.39
C PRO A 202 28.51 -28.48 16.55
N ALA A 203 29.46 -28.33 17.48
CA ALA A 203 30.19 -27.08 17.66
C ALA A 203 31.12 -26.78 16.47
N VAL A 204 31.78 -27.82 15.93
CA VAL A 204 32.62 -27.71 14.74
C VAL A 204 31.77 -27.38 13.50
N ALA A 205 30.63 -28.05 13.33
CA ALA A 205 29.67 -27.78 12.26
C ALA A 205 29.13 -26.34 12.33
N PHE A 206 28.84 -25.84 13.53
CA PHE A 206 28.44 -24.45 13.75
C PHE A 206 29.54 -23.45 13.32
N VAL A 207 30.80 -23.69 13.71
CA VAL A 207 31.93 -22.84 13.33
C VAL A 207 32.17 -22.86 11.82
N ALA A 208 32.10 -24.04 11.19
CA ALA A 208 32.23 -24.18 9.74
C ALA A 208 31.11 -23.45 8.98
N GLY A 209 29.86 -23.60 9.43
CA GLY A 209 28.71 -22.87 8.87
C GLY A 209 28.83 -21.36 9.06
N TRP A 210 29.32 -20.90 10.22
CA TRP A 210 29.59 -19.49 10.49
C TRP A 210 30.62 -18.88 9.54
N ILE A 211 31.72 -19.59 9.28
CA ILE A 211 32.77 -19.16 8.33
C ILE A 211 32.24 -19.16 6.88
N GLY A 212 31.46 -20.19 6.50
CA GLY A 212 30.85 -20.30 5.17
C GLY A 212 29.91 -19.14 4.86
N VAL A 213 29.03 -18.78 5.81
CA VAL A 213 28.12 -17.63 5.67
C VAL A 213 28.90 -16.33 5.50
N GLY A 214 30.00 -16.14 6.23
CA GLY A 214 30.86 -14.96 6.11
C GLY A 214 31.58 -14.85 4.76
N ARG A 215 31.88 -15.97 4.09
CA ARG A 215 32.52 -16.00 2.77
C ARG A 215 31.54 -15.87 1.61
N VAL A 216 30.39 -16.54 1.67
CA VAL A 216 29.40 -16.57 0.59
C VAL A 216 28.58 -15.29 0.54
N PHE A 217 28.31 -14.66 1.69
CA PHE A 217 27.55 -13.42 1.78
C PHE A 217 28.46 -12.26 2.23
N ARG A 218 29.39 -11.83 1.36
CA ARG A 218 30.15 -10.60 1.59
C ARG A 218 29.19 -9.40 1.58
N SER A 219 29.18 -8.61 2.67
CA SER A 219 28.45 -7.34 2.76
C SER A 219 28.74 -6.47 1.55
N ARG A 220 27.71 -6.17 0.77
CA ARG A 220 27.78 -5.14 -0.26
C ARG A 220 27.76 -3.77 0.47
N ARG A 221 28.90 -3.08 0.48
CA ARG A 221 29.11 -1.70 0.96
C ARG A 221 28.61 -1.39 2.39
N GLY A 222 29.51 -1.47 3.37
CA GLY A 222 29.45 -0.70 4.62
C GLY A 222 28.39 -1.07 5.67
N GLY A 223 27.39 -1.88 5.36
CA GLY A 223 26.39 -2.35 6.34
C GLY A 223 26.88 -3.53 7.18
N ARG A 224 26.67 -3.46 8.51
CA ARG A 224 26.83 -4.61 9.40
C ARG A 224 25.83 -5.70 8.99
N VAL A 225 26.33 -6.88 8.62
CA VAL A 225 25.50 -8.07 8.45
C VAL A 225 24.81 -8.34 9.79
N ASP A 226 23.48 -8.40 9.80
CA ASP A 226 22.71 -8.90 10.96
C ASP A 226 23.02 -10.38 11.15
N ARG A 227 24.11 -10.64 11.89
CA ARG A 227 24.54 -11.98 12.25
C ARG A 227 23.69 -12.42 13.43
N THR A 228 22.59 -13.11 13.16
CA THR A 228 21.79 -13.80 14.18
C THR A 228 22.50 -15.06 14.68
N SER A 229 23.69 -14.89 15.29
CA SER A 229 24.53 -15.97 15.83
C SER A 229 23.79 -16.88 16.80
N ARG A 230 22.94 -16.28 17.64
CA ARG A 230 22.11 -16.99 18.63
C ARG A 230 21.12 -17.96 17.96
N PHE A 231 20.57 -17.58 16.80
CA PHE A 231 19.62 -18.42 16.07
C PHE A 231 20.33 -19.58 15.37
N GLY A 232 21.50 -19.34 14.77
CA GLY A 232 22.31 -20.41 14.17
C GLY A 232 22.75 -21.45 15.20
N ALA A 233 23.13 -21.02 16.41
CA ALA A 233 23.51 -21.93 17.49
C ALA A 233 22.32 -22.80 17.92
N LEU A 234 21.12 -22.22 18.08
CA LEU A 234 19.90 -22.95 18.40
C LEU A 234 19.56 -24.01 17.35
N VAL A 235 19.62 -23.65 16.06
CA VAL A 235 19.29 -24.57 14.95
C VAL A 235 20.27 -25.75 14.88
N CYS A 236 21.55 -25.54 15.20
CA CYS A 236 22.54 -26.63 15.21
C CYS A 236 22.49 -27.48 16.49
N LEU A 237 22.23 -26.87 17.64
CA LEU A 237 22.36 -27.54 18.95
C LEU A 237 21.10 -28.33 19.32
N VAL A 238 19.90 -27.84 18.98
CA VAL A 238 18.63 -28.50 19.33
C VAL A 238 18.50 -29.91 18.73
N PRO A 239 18.72 -30.13 17.41
CA PRO A 239 18.59 -31.47 16.83
C PRO A 239 19.64 -32.44 17.36
N ALA A 240 20.88 -31.98 17.57
CA ALA A 240 21.96 -32.80 18.11
C ALA A 240 21.67 -33.27 19.54
N VAL A 241 21.18 -32.37 20.41
CA VAL A 241 20.81 -32.71 21.79
C VAL A 241 19.62 -33.66 21.82
N LEU A 242 18.59 -33.42 21.02
CA LEU A 242 17.41 -34.30 20.97
C LEU A 242 17.75 -35.72 20.52
N VAL A 243 18.58 -35.87 19.48
CA VAL A 243 18.99 -37.18 18.99
C VAL A 243 19.91 -37.89 19.98
N THR A 244 20.85 -37.17 20.59
CA THR A 244 21.72 -37.72 21.65
C THR A 244 20.90 -38.21 22.85
N ALA A 245 19.94 -37.41 23.32
CA ALA A 245 19.07 -37.78 24.43
C ALA A 245 18.18 -38.99 24.09
N GLY A 246 17.62 -39.03 22.87
CA GLY A 246 16.81 -40.15 22.40
C GLY A 246 17.60 -41.46 22.29
N LEU A 247 18.84 -41.41 21.79
CA LEU A 247 19.75 -42.55 21.73
C LEU A 247 20.13 -43.06 23.12
N LEU A 248 20.42 -42.16 24.06
CA LEU A 248 20.69 -42.53 25.46
C LEU A 248 19.47 -43.19 26.12
N PHE A 249 18.27 -42.65 25.90
CA PHE A 249 17.04 -43.24 26.42
C PHE A 249 16.77 -44.63 25.83
N ALA A 250 16.98 -44.79 24.51
CA ALA A 250 16.84 -46.08 23.84
C ALA A 250 17.83 -47.13 24.38
N MET A 251 19.08 -46.74 24.68
CA MET A 251 20.07 -47.63 25.28
C MET A 251 19.79 -47.98 26.75
N LEU A 252 19.06 -47.13 27.48
CA LEU A 252 18.67 -47.40 28.88
C LEU A 252 17.39 -48.24 28.98
N ALA A 253 16.56 -48.25 27.94
CA ALA A 253 15.27 -48.93 27.91
C ALA A 253 15.32 -50.35 27.29
N GLY A 254 16.39 -50.69 26.57
CA GLY A 254 16.66 -52.02 26.00
C GLY A 254 17.71 -52.77 26.80
#